data_AF-A0AAU6KPL5-F1
#
_entry.id   AF-A0AAU6KPL5-F1
#
_cell.length_a   1.000
_cell.length_b   1.000
_cell.length_c   1.000
_cell.angle_alpha   90.00
_cell.angle_beta   90.00
_cell.angle_gamma   90.00
#
_symmetry.space_group_name_H-M   'P 1'
#
loop_
_entity.id
_entity.type
_entity.pdbx_description
1 polymer ?
#
loop_
_entity_poly.entity_id
_entity_poly.type
_entity_poly.pdbx_seq_one_letter_code
_entity_poly.pdbx_strand_id
1 'polypeptide(L)'
;MEALPSDTKALLHEQGVFTRNWVDTVENVVGVVEALGSSLFRAIMPNADSLLNGKGAIFQRLDPMADLIVDAGLSDLRTTLGPRTWQRLLETWAARHVFTHNDGIVNEKYLTRVPGSSARIGQRLVLTDDVCRRALDDAKALCNALVDVLR
;
A
#
# COMPACT_ATOMS: atom_id res chain seq x y z
N MET A 1 6.33 -12.96 17.53
CA MET A 1 6.85 -11.81 18.30
C MET A 1 6.72 -12.01 19.82
N GLU A 2 6.34 -13.20 20.28
CA GLU A 2 6.08 -13.50 21.70
C GLU A 2 7.31 -13.98 22.50
N ALA A 3 8.48 -14.15 21.87
CA ALA A 3 9.63 -14.78 22.53
C ALA A 3 10.74 -13.81 23.02
N LEU A 4 10.56 -12.50 22.90
CA LEU A 4 11.60 -11.54 23.34
C LEU A 4 11.38 -11.10 24.80
N PRO A 5 12.43 -11.13 25.65
CA PRO A 5 12.39 -10.56 26.99
C PRO A 5 11.98 -9.08 26.98
N SER A 6 11.28 -8.63 28.03
CA SER A 6 10.75 -7.27 28.18
C SER A 6 11.80 -6.19 27.99
N ASP A 7 12.99 -6.41 28.55
CA ASP A 7 14.06 -5.43 28.59
C ASP A 7 14.71 -5.27 27.21
N THR A 8 14.77 -6.36 26.45
CA THR A 8 15.19 -6.36 25.05
C THR A 8 14.16 -5.68 24.15
N LYS A 9 12.85 -5.86 24.41
CA LYS A 9 11.80 -5.11 23.71
C LYS A 9 11.88 -3.61 24.00
N ALA A 10 12.09 -3.22 25.26
CA ALA A 10 12.23 -1.81 25.64
C ALA A 10 13.43 -1.16 24.94
N LEU A 11 14.59 -1.84 24.94
CA LEU A 11 15.79 -1.38 24.25
C LEU A 11 15.60 -1.22 22.74
N LEU A 12 14.96 -2.20 22.08
CA LEU A 12 14.68 -2.15 20.64
C LEU A 12 13.63 -1.07 20.28
N HIS A 13 12.71 -0.77 21.19
CA HIS A 13 11.79 0.36 21.07
C HIS A 13 12.52 1.70 21.19
N GLU A 14 13.41 1.85 22.19
CA GLU A 14 14.23 3.06 22.37
C GLU A 14 15.17 3.30 21.18
N GLN A 15 15.67 2.23 20.56
CA GLN A 15 16.49 2.31 19.34
C GLN A 15 15.69 2.56 18.05
N GLY A 16 14.36 2.63 18.11
CA GLY A 16 13.49 2.88 16.97
C GLY A 16 13.46 1.76 15.92
N VAL A 17 14.00 0.56 16.25
CA VAL A 17 14.14 -0.57 15.32
C VAL A 17 12.79 -1.10 14.86
N PHE A 18 11.82 -1.19 15.77
CA PHE A 18 10.46 -1.62 15.43
C PHE A 18 9.77 -0.64 14.47
N THR A 19 9.90 0.65 14.73
CA THR A 19 9.36 1.70 13.86
C THR A 19 9.94 1.62 12.45
N ARG A 20 11.26 1.41 12.33
CA ARG A 20 11.91 1.24 11.02
C ARG A 20 11.40 0.00 10.29
N ASN A 21 11.33 -1.15 10.97
CA ASN A 21 10.86 -2.40 10.36
C ASN A 21 9.40 -2.29 9.86
N TRP A 22 8.54 -1.62 10.63
CA TRP A 22 7.16 -1.36 10.24
C TRP A 22 7.05 -0.45 9.01
N VAL A 23 7.87 0.60 8.94
CA VAL A 23 7.94 1.48 7.76
C VAL A 23 8.43 0.69 6.54
N ASP A 24 9.53 -0.04 6.66
CA ASP A 24 10.09 -0.85 5.59
C ASP A 24 9.06 -1.87 5.07
N THR A 25 8.27 -2.46 5.96
CA THR A 25 7.19 -3.38 5.59
C THR A 25 6.15 -2.71 4.70
N VAL A 26 5.67 -1.52 5.10
CA VAL A 26 4.67 -0.76 4.33
C VAL A 26 5.23 -0.32 2.97
N GLU A 27 6.52 0.05 2.90
CA GLU A 27 7.18 0.40 1.64
C GLU A 27 7.32 -0.80 0.70
N ASN A 28 7.78 -1.94 1.22
CA ASN A 28 8.00 -3.17 0.44
C ASN A 28 6.71 -3.74 -0.13
N VAL A 29 5.60 -3.66 0.61
CA VAL A 29 4.27 -4.10 0.15
C VAL A 29 3.87 -3.42 -1.17
N VAL A 30 4.09 -2.11 -1.29
CA VAL A 30 3.75 -1.36 -2.51
C VAL A 30 4.62 -1.83 -3.69
N GLY A 31 5.91 -2.06 -3.46
CA GLY A 31 6.82 -2.55 -4.50
C GLY A 31 6.44 -3.94 -5.03
N VAL A 32 6.00 -4.84 -4.15
CA VAL A 32 5.52 -6.18 -4.55
C VAL A 32 4.28 -6.09 -5.44
N VAL A 33 3.30 -5.28 -5.03
CA VAL A 33 2.05 -5.09 -5.77
C VAL A 33 2.31 -4.43 -7.13
N GLU A 34 3.21 -3.44 -7.18
CA GLU A 34 3.61 -2.81 -8.43
C GLU A 34 4.22 -3.81 -9.41
N ALA A 35 5.21 -4.59 -8.95
CA ALA A 35 5.91 -5.54 -9.78
C ALA A 35 4.96 -6.62 -10.32
N LEU A 36 4.10 -7.15 -9.45
CA LEU A 36 3.11 -8.16 -9.83
C LEU A 36 2.08 -7.60 -10.82
N GLY A 37 1.46 -6.47 -10.50
CA GLY A 37 0.42 -5.85 -11.34
C GLY A 37 0.96 -5.49 -12.73
N SER A 38 2.15 -4.91 -12.80
CA SER A 38 2.83 -4.59 -14.06
C SER A 38 3.10 -5.85 -14.89
N SER A 39 3.64 -6.89 -14.26
CA SER A 39 3.95 -8.14 -14.95
C SER A 39 2.70 -8.85 -15.48
N LEU A 40 1.65 -8.96 -14.67
CA LEU A 40 0.41 -9.62 -15.07
C LEU A 40 -0.29 -8.84 -16.19
N PHE A 41 -0.42 -7.52 -16.05
CA PHE A 41 -1.07 -6.69 -17.06
C PHE A 41 -0.36 -6.79 -18.41
N ARG A 42 0.97 -6.73 -18.43
CA ARG A 42 1.78 -6.89 -19.64
C ARG A 42 1.67 -8.28 -20.25
N ALA A 43 1.44 -9.31 -19.46
CA ALA A 43 1.31 -10.68 -19.95
C ALA A 43 0.00 -10.89 -20.74
N ILE A 44 -1.08 -10.19 -20.38
CA ILE A 44 -2.39 -10.40 -20.99
C ILE A 44 -2.81 -9.31 -21.99
N MET A 45 -2.18 -8.13 -21.95
CA MET A 45 -2.51 -7.02 -22.85
C MET A 45 -1.51 -6.94 -24.01
N PRO A 46 -1.90 -7.30 -25.26
CA PRO A 46 -0.99 -7.28 -26.41
C PRO A 46 -0.44 -5.89 -26.74
N ASN A 47 -1.18 -4.83 -26.38
CA ASN A 47 -0.82 -3.42 -26.57
C ASN A 47 -0.45 -2.72 -25.26
N ALA A 48 0.01 -3.46 -24.24
CA ALA A 48 0.33 -2.92 -22.91
C ALA A 48 1.22 -1.67 -22.96
N ASP A 49 2.26 -1.63 -23.79
CA ASP A 49 3.16 -0.47 -23.88
C ASP A 49 2.44 0.79 -24.36
N SER A 50 1.52 0.65 -25.31
CA SER A 50 0.70 1.78 -25.77
C SER A 50 -0.26 2.25 -24.68
N LEU A 51 -0.89 1.31 -23.96
CA LEU A 51 -1.80 1.61 -22.85
C LEU A 51 -1.08 2.26 -21.67
N LEU A 52 0.18 1.90 -21.41
CA LEU A 52 0.97 2.40 -20.28
C LEU A 52 1.74 3.67 -20.61
N ASN A 53 1.84 4.05 -21.89
CA ASN A 53 2.61 5.22 -22.31
C ASN A 53 2.11 6.51 -21.62
N GLY A 54 3.04 7.29 -21.07
CA GLY A 54 2.75 8.54 -20.37
C GLY A 54 2.07 8.39 -19.01
N LYS A 55 1.77 7.16 -18.53
CA LYS A 55 1.05 6.95 -17.26
C LYS A 55 1.97 6.90 -16.04
N GLY A 56 3.29 6.81 -16.21
CA GLY A 56 4.27 6.77 -15.11
C GLY A 56 4.17 5.49 -14.26
N ALA A 57 4.50 5.57 -12.97
CA ALA A 57 4.40 4.47 -12.01
C ALA A 57 2.93 4.14 -11.64
N ILE A 58 2.12 3.79 -12.64
CA ILE A 58 0.66 3.62 -12.47
C ILE A 58 0.33 2.50 -11.50
N PHE A 59 1.08 1.40 -11.48
CA PHE A 59 0.86 0.27 -10.57
C PHE A 59 1.26 0.57 -9.11
N GLN A 60 1.94 1.69 -8.84
CA GLN A 60 2.11 2.20 -7.47
C GLN A 60 0.92 3.04 -6.99
N ARG A 61 -0.07 3.32 -7.85
CA ARG A 61 -1.22 4.18 -7.52
C ARG A 61 -2.49 3.36 -7.60
N LEU A 62 -3.09 3.04 -6.45
CA LEU A 62 -4.23 2.14 -6.35
C LEU A 62 -5.41 2.51 -7.25
N ASP A 63 -6.00 3.70 -7.09
CA ASP A 63 -7.17 4.08 -7.91
C ASP A 63 -6.83 4.12 -9.40
N PRO A 64 -5.74 4.79 -9.85
CA PRO A 64 -5.35 4.76 -11.26
C PRO A 64 -5.05 3.36 -11.82
N MET A 65 -4.52 2.45 -11.01
CA MET A 65 -4.32 1.05 -11.40
C MET A 65 -5.66 0.33 -11.58
N ALA A 66 -6.61 0.51 -10.66
CA ALA A 66 -7.94 -0.07 -10.78
C ALA A 66 -8.68 0.48 -12.01
N ASP A 67 -8.60 1.80 -12.25
CA ASP A 67 -9.18 2.44 -13.43
C ASP A 67 -8.56 1.91 -14.72
N LEU A 68 -7.23 1.74 -14.78
CA LEU A 68 -6.55 1.13 -15.92
C LEU A 68 -7.07 -0.28 -16.23
N ILE A 69 -7.31 -1.09 -15.19
CA ILE A 69 -7.80 -2.46 -15.32
C ILE A 69 -9.25 -2.46 -15.84
N VAL A 70 -10.10 -1.57 -15.33
CA VAL A 70 -11.48 -1.41 -15.82
C VAL A 70 -11.52 -0.89 -17.26
N ASP A 71 -10.69 0.10 -17.60
CA ASP A 71 -10.57 0.65 -18.95
C ASP A 71 -10.10 -0.42 -19.97
N ALA A 72 -9.34 -1.41 -19.50
CA ALA A 72 -8.93 -2.57 -20.28
C ALA A 72 -10.04 -3.65 -20.42
N GLY A 73 -11.23 -3.39 -19.88
CA GLY A 73 -12.40 -4.27 -19.96
C GLY A 73 -12.42 -5.40 -18.92
N LEU A 74 -11.59 -5.30 -17.88
CA LEU A 74 -11.47 -6.33 -16.85
C LEU A 74 -12.29 -5.97 -15.60
N SER A 75 -12.47 -6.96 -14.72
CA SER A 75 -13.25 -6.78 -13.49
C SER A 75 -12.61 -5.76 -12.55
N ASP A 76 -13.44 -4.93 -11.92
CA ASP A 76 -12.98 -3.89 -11.00
C ASP A 76 -12.49 -4.48 -9.67
N LEU A 77 -11.19 -4.31 -9.38
CA LEU A 77 -10.54 -4.72 -8.13
C LEU A 77 -11.25 -4.17 -6.88
N ARG A 78 -11.82 -2.96 -6.96
CA ARG A 78 -12.55 -2.32 -5.86
C ARG A 78 -13.79 -3.11 -5.47
N THR A 79 -14.47 -3.66 -6.47
CA THR A 79 -15.65 -4.51 -6.27
C THR A 79 -15.24 -5.87 -5.73
N THR A 80 -14.19 -6.48 -6.31
CA THR A 80 -13.68 -7.80 -5.89
C THR A 80 -13.22 -7.81 -4.43
N LEU A 81 -12.51 -6.77 -3.99
CA LEU A 81 -11.99 -6.67 -2.62
C LEU A 81 -13.02 -6.14 -1.61
N GLY A 82 -14.03 -5.43 -2.11
CA GLY A 82 -15.03 -4.73 -1.32
C GLY A 82 -14.52 -3.40 -0.73
N PRO A 83 -15.44 -2.49 -0.39
CA PRO A 83 -15.11 -1.10 -0.05
C PRO A 83 -14.25 -0.98 1.20
N ARG A 84 -14.44 -1.87 2.18
CA ARG A 84 -13.69 -1.83 3.44
C ARG A 84 -12.22 -2.19 3.26
N THR A 85 -11.93 -3.22 2.46
CA THR A 85 -10.55 -3.64 2.16
C THR A 85 -9.87 -2.61 1.26
N TRP A 86 -10.58 -2.10 0.26
CA TRP A 86 -10.06 -1.03 -0.60
C TRP A 86 -9.68 0.22 0.18
N GLN A 87 -10.54 0.66 1.12
CA GLN A 87 -10.23 1.80 1.97
C GLN A 87 -8.96 1.59 2.80
N ARG A 88 -8.78 0.41 3.41
CA ARG A 88 -7.56 0.11 4.18
C ARG A 88 -6.29 0.08 3.32
N LEU A 89 -6.40 -0.38 2.07
CA LEU A 89 -5.32 -0.29 1.08
C LEU A 89 -4.97 1.18 0.78
N LEU A 90 -5.98 2.03 0.55
CA LEU A 90 -5.76 3.47 0.35
C LEU A 90 -5.03 4.13 1.53
N GLU A 91 -5.40 3.76 2.76
CA GLU A 91 -4.74 4.23 3.98
C GLU A 91 -3.28 3.77 4.06
N THR A 92 -3.01 2.52 3.71
CA THR A 92 -1.65 1.96 3.65
C THR A 92 -0.80 2.68 2.61
N TRP A 93 -1.35 2.96 1.42
CA TRP A 93 -0.66 3.73 0.38
C TRP A 93 -0.43 5.19 0.78
N ALA A 94 -1.38 5.80 1.49
CA ALA A 94 -1.22 7.14 2.04
C ALA A 94 -0.11 7.17 3.12
N ALA A 95 -0.05 6.16 3.99
CA ALA A 95 1.03 6.03 4.97
C ALA A 95 2.40 5.86 4.29
N ARG A 96 2.50 4.98 3.28
CA ARG A 96 3.71 4.83 2.45
C ARG A 96 4.13 6.17 1.85
N HIS A 97 3.20 6.94 1.28
CA HIS A 97 3.51 8.26 0.74
C HIS A 97 4.11 9.20 1.80
N VAL A 98 3.56 9.21 3.01
CA VAL A 98 4.06 10.02 4.12
C VAL A 98 5.49 9.62 4.51
N PHE A 99 5.78 8.32 4.64
CA PHE A 99 7.13 7.88 5.01
C PHE A 99 8.16 8.07 3.90
N THR A 100 7.82 7.77 2.65
CA THR A 100 8.78 7.85 1.54
C THR A 100 9.02 9.29 1.05
N HIS A 101 8.03 10.18 1.14
CA HIS A 101 8.12 11.51 0.53
C HIS A 101 8.04 12.68 1.50
N ASN A 102 7.65 12.46 2.75
CA ASN A 102 7.52 13.54 3.73
C ASN A 102 8.20 13.19 5.06
N ASP A 103 9.21 12.30 5.02
CA ASP A 103 9.98 11.85 6.18
C ASP A 103 9.12 11.34 7.35
N GLY A 104 7.94 10.79 7.06
CA GLY A 104 6.99 10.33 8.06
C GLY A 104 6.13 11.44 8.68
N ILE A 105 6.21 12.67 8.19
CA ILE A 105 5.42 13.81 8.67
C ILE A 105 4.09 13.88 7.92
N VAL A 106 2.99 14.08 8.64
CA VAL A 106 1.65 14.16 8.06
C VAL A 106 1.46 15.49 7.34
N ASN A 107 0.89 15.43 6.13
CA ASN A 107 0.52 16.59 5.31
C ASN A 107 -0.97 16.55 4.93
N GLU A 108 -1.46 17.60 4.27
CA GLU A 108 -2.85 17.72 3.80
C GLU A 108 -3.25 16.58 2.87
N LYS A 109 -2.31 16.11 2.02
CA LYS A 109 -2.56 15.03 1.08
C LYS A 109 -2.88 13.71 1.79
N TYR A 110 -2.22 13.44 2.91
CA TYR A 110 -2.53 12.28 3.75
C TYR A 110 -3.93 12.37 4.34
N LEU A 111 -4.30 13.50 4.97
CA LEU A 111 -5.61 13.66 5.62
C LEU A 111 -6.77 13.66 4.62
N THR A 112 -6.53 14.13 3.39
CA THR A 112 -7.51 14.02 2.30
C THR A 112 -7.78 12.56 1.93
N ARG A 113 -6.76 11.69 2.00
CA ARG A 113 -6.87 10.27 1.68
C ARG A 113 -7.31 9.40 2.87
N VAL A 114 -7.09 9.88 4.09
CA VAL A 114 -7.43 9.20 5.34
C VAL A 114 -8.25 10.14 6.23
N PRO A 115 -9.51 10.47 5.84
CA PRO A 115 -10.32 11.46 6.56
C PRO A 115 -10.72 11.02 7.97
N GLY A 116 -10.68 9.72 8.26
CA GLY A 116 -10.91 9.17 9.61
C GLY A 116 -9.68 9.23 10.53
N SER A 117 -8.53 9.72 10.05
CA SER A 117 -7.31 9.78 10.85
C SER A 117 -7.44 10.83 11.96
N SER A 118 -7.01 10.48 13.17
CA SER A 118 -6.85 11.42 14.28
C SER A 118 -5.53 12.20 14.24
N ALA A 119 -4.68 11.95 13.22
CA ALA A 119 -3.40 12.61 13.08
C ALA A 119 -3.54 14.09 12.68
N ARG A 120 -2.54 14.90 12.99
CA ARG A 120 -2.50 16.34 12.67
C ARG A 120 -1.39 16.63 11.66
N ILE A 121 -1.59 17.66 10.83
CA ILE A 121 -0.54 18.17 9.93
C ILE A 121 0.70 18.54 10.77
N GLY A 122 1.89 18.15 10.29
CA GLY A 122 3.16 18.37 10.98
C GLY A 122 3.49 17.33 12.05
N GLN A 123 2.55 16.43 12.40
CA GLN A 123 2.80 15.33 13.32
C GLN A 123 3.54 14.20 12.60
N ARG A 124 4.47 13.51 13.29
CA ARG A 124 5.01 12.25 12.80
C ARG A 124 3.96 11.15 12.86
N LEU A 125 3.68 10.50 11.74
CA LEU A 125 2.81 9.35 11.67
C LEU A 125 3.43 8.18 12.44
N VAL A 126 2.61 7.49 13.23
CA VAL A 126 3.02 6.31 14.01
C VAL A 126 2.36 5.08 13.41
N LEU A 127 3.18 4.12 12.98
CA LEU A 127 2.71 2.79 12.61
C LEU A 127 2.74 1.88 13.83
N THR A 128 1.76 0.98 13.91
CA THR A 128 1.68 -0.06 14.94
C THR A 128 1.77 -1.44 14.29
N ASP A 129 2.13 -2.46 15.07
CA ASP A 129 2.17 -3.85 14.59
C ASP A 129 0.85 -4.28 13.93
N ASP A 130 -0.28 -3.92 14.56
CA ASP A 130 -1.61 -4.20 14.05
C ASP A 130 -1.89 -3.55 12.68
N VAL A 131 -1.39 -2.32 12.46
CA VAL A 131 -1.51 -1.66 11.15
C VAL A 131 -0.67 -2.39 10.11
N CYS A 132 0.55 -2.78 10.44
CA CYS A 132 1.43 -3.50 9.52
C CYS A 132 0.90 -4.90 9.17
N ARG A 133 0.35 -5.64 10.15
CA ARG A 133 -0.28 -6.95 9.88
C ARG A 133 -1.47 -6.81 8.95
N ARG A 134 -2.35 -5.83 9.20
CA ARG A 134 -3.48 -5.56 8.31
C ARG A 134 -3.03 -5.15 6.91
N ALA A 135 -2.00 -4.30 6.81
CA ALA A 135 -1.44 -3.91 5.52
C ALA A 135 -0.93 -5.12 4.72
N LEU A 136 -0.29 -6.09 5.37
CA LEU A 136 0.15 -7.33 4.73
C LEU A 136 -1.03 -8.20 4.28
N ASP A 137 -2.04 -8.39 5.12
CA ASP A 137 -3.22 -9.18 4.79
C ASP A 137 -4.01 -8.55 3.62
N ASP A 138 -4.20 -7.23 3.66
CA ASP A 138 -4.89 -6.49 2.61
C ASP A 138 -4.10 -6.50 1.29
N ALA A 139 -2.77 -6.36 1.35
CA ALA A 139 -1.92 -6.46 0.16
C ALA A 139 -1.92 -7.87 -0.43
N LYS A 140 -1.92 -8.91 0.40
CA LYS A 140 -2.08 -10.29 -0.06
C LYS A 140 -3.43 -10.48 -0.76
N ALA A 141 -4.51 -9.94 -0.21
CA ALA A 141 -5.82 -9.97 -0.84
C ALA A 141 -5.80 -9.25 -2.20
N LEU A 142 -5.15 -8.09 -2.29
CA LEU A 142 -4.96 -7.36 -3.55
C LEU A 142 -4.17 -8.17 -4.57
N CYS A 143 -3.07 -8.81 -4.17
CA CYS A 143 -2.29 -9.68 -5.06
C CYS A 143 -3.13 -10.85 -5.60
N ASN A 144 -3.93 -11.49 -4.75
CA ASN A 144 -4.83 -12.55 -5.19
C ASN A 144 -5.89 -12.02 -6.17
N ALA A 145 -6.52 -10.88 -5.88
CA ALA A 145 -7.47 -10.25 -6.78
C ALA A 145 -6.84 -9.85 -8.12
N LEU A 146 -5.59 -9.36 -8.12
CA LEU A 146 -4.83 -9.10 -9.35
C LEU A 146 -4.62 -10.38 -10.17
N VAL A 147 -4.25 -11.48 -9.53
CA VAL A 147 -4.11 -12.77 -10.21
C VAL A 147 -5.44 -13.23 -10.79
N ASP A 148 -6.53 -13.12 -10.05
CA ASP A 148 -7.85 -13.58 -10.51
C ASP A 148 -8.39 -12.73 -11.67
N VAL A 149 -8.07 -11.43 -11.70
CA VAL A 149 -8.53 -10.50 -12.74
C VAL A 149 -7.62 -10.50 -13.97
N LEU A 150 -6.33 -10.79 -13.80
CA LEU A 150 -5.30 -10.66 -14.85
C LEU A 150 -4.71 -12.00 -15.31
N ARG A 151 -5.39 -13.12 -15.08
CA ARG A 151 -5.00 -14.46 -15.52
C ARG A 151 -6.08 -15.09 -16.38
#